data_AF-A0AA86R175-F1
#
_entry.id   AF-A0AA86R175-F1
#
_cell.length_a   1.000
_cell.length_b   1.000
_cell.length_c   1.000
_cell.angle_alpha   90.00
_cell.angle_beta   90.00
_cell.angle_gamma   90.00
#
_symmetry.space_group_name_H-M   'P 1'
#
loop_
_entity.id
_entity.type
_entity.pdbx_description
1 polymer ?
#
loop_
_entity_poly.entity_id
_entity_poly.type
_entity_poly.pdbx_seq_one_letter_code
_entity_poly.pdbx_strand_id
1 'polypeptide(L)'
;MVLLQLTEQEIKLFEEAFKTVVQRRTTQIPRIFFETTKDAFNVYKNFDEFQIVNFWKDIADLCKLDRQRAYKFFRFTYSRQFYTDLNLFKQKIEQSVFDILIEYPEKDSTTHLNVWKRIWQDYYNFGLHYDATDQYVRNCVNKYYKKKKVGDNHIVQDEQQIV
;
A
#
# COMPACT_ATOMS: atom_id res chain seq x y z
N MET A 1 15.18 -4.64 3.41
CA MET A 1 14.88 -3.60 2.40
C MET A 1 15.55 -2.32 2.88
N VAL A 2 16.58 -1.85 2.17
CA VAL A 2 17.24 -0.58 2.52
C VAL A 2 16.25 0.54 2.20
N LEU A 3 15.82 1.29 3.22
CA LEU A 3 15.06 2.52 3.00
C LEU A 3 15.95 3.47 2.20
N LEU A 4 15.50 3.84 1.01
CA LEU A 4 16.21 4.78 0.17
C LEU A 4 16.14 6.14 0.86
N GLN A 5 17.29 6.60 1.38
CA GLN A 5 17.39 7.89 2.06
C GLN A 5 17.81 8.95 1.05
N LEU A 6 16.98 9.99 0.96
CA LEU A 6 17.33 11.27 0.36
C LEU A 6 17.65 12.23 1.51
N THR A 7 18.58 13.15 1.27
CA THR A 7 18.83 14.29 2.16
C THR A 7 17.61 15.22 2.20
N GLU A 8 17.47 16.05 3.22
CA GLU A 8 16.36 17.02 3.32
C GLU A 8 16.25 17.94 2.10
N GLN A 9 17.40 18.35 1.54
CA GLN A 9 17.43 19.18 0.34
C GLN A 9 16.94 18.42 -0.90
N GLU A 10 17.34 17.16 -1.08
CA GLU A 10 16.83 16.29 -2.15
C GLU A 10 15.33 16.02 -1.98
N ILE A 11 14.83 15.90 -0.75
CA ILE A 11 13.39 15.74 -0.48
C ILE A 11 12.64 16.99 -0.93
N LYS A 12 13.05 18.19 -0.53
CA LYS A 12 12.39 19.44 -0.98
C LYS A 12 12.38 19.57 -2.51
N LEU A 13 13.50 19.24 -3.15
CA LEU A 13 13.58 19.25 -4.61
C LEU A 13 12.62 18.22 -5.24
N PHE A 14 12.53 17.02 -4.66
CA PHE A 14 11.60 15.98 -5.08
C PHE A 14 10.14 16.44 -4.95
N GLU A 15 9.77 17.11 -3.86
CA GLU A 15 8.42 17.63 -3.63
C GLU A 15 8.00 18.66 -4.68
N GLU A 16 8.89 19.63 -4.97
CA GLU A 16 8.63 20.63 -6.00
C GLU A 16 8.57 20.02 -7.40
N ALA A 17 9.47 19.08 -7.71
CA ALA A 17 9.45 18.35 -8.97
C ALA A 17 8.16 17.54 -9.14
N PHE A 18 7.71 16.86 -8.09
CA PHE A 18 6.46 16.10 -8.10
C PHE A 18 5.26 17.01 -8.38
N LYS A 19 5.09 18.10 -7.64
CA LYS A 19 4.02 19.09 -7.87
C LYS A 19 4.02 19.61 -9.31
N THR A 20 5.21 19.97 -9.81
CA THR A 20 5.41 20.48 -11.17
C THR A 20 4.97 19.47 -12.23
N VAL A 21 5.35 18.20 -12.09
CA VAL A 21 5.02 17.16 -13.08
C VAL A 21 3.53 16.82 -13.05
N VAL A 22 2.91 16.72 -11.87
CA VAL A 22 1.45 16.55 -11.75
C VAL A 22 0.71 17.71 -12.42
N GLN A 23 1.14 18.95 -12.18
CA GLN A 23 0.53 20.13 -12.78
C GLN A 23 0.62 20.10 -14.31
N ARG A 24 1.80 19.80 -14.88
CA ARG A 24 1.99 19.72 -16.34
C ARG A 24 1.10 18.67 -17.00
N ARG A 25 0.84 17.56 -16.31
CA ARG A 25 0.04 16.43 -16.82
C ARG A 25 -1.46 16.56 -16.58
N THR A 26 -1.86 17.57 -15.81
CA THR A 26 -3.28 17.91 -15.60
C THR A 26 -3.70 18.90 -16.69
N THR A 27 -3.98 18.39 -17.89
CA THR A 27 -4.22 19.18 -19.12
C THR A 27 -5.59 19.86 -19.19
N GLN A 28 -6.50 19.57 -18.26
CA GLN A 28 -7.91 19.98 -18.35
C GLN A 28 -8.29 21.20 -17.49
N ILE A 29 -7.38 21.75 -16.69
CA ILE A 29 -7.68 22.89 -15.81
C ILE A 29 -6.59 23.95 -15.96
N PRO A 30 -6.93 25.19 -16.39
CA PRO A 30 -5.94 26.24 -16.55
C PRO A 30 -5.29 26.57 -15.20
N ARG A 31 -3.96 26.38 -15.12
CA ARG A 31 -3.10 26.81 -14.00
C ARG A 31 -3.57 26.35 -12.61
N ILE A 32 -3.70 25.04 -12.38
CA ILE A 32 -3.70 24.53 -11.00
C ILE A 32 -2.30 24.75 -10.43
N PHE A 33 -2.16 25.65 -9.46
CA PHE A 33 -0.97 25.67 -8.61
C PHE A 33 -1.27 24.83 -7.38
N PHE A 34 -0.47 23.81 -7.14
CA PHE A 34 -0.60 23.00 -5.91
C PHE A 34 0.18 23.68 -4.79
N GLU A 35 -0.55 24.20 -3.80
CA GLU A 35 0.07 24.75 -2.57
C GLU A 35 0.77 23.66 -1.78
N THR A 36 0.18 22.46 -1.72
CA THR A 36 0.74 21.33 -0.98
C THR A 36 1.02 20.12 -1.87
N THR A 37 2.01 19.32 -1.49
CA THR A 37 2.29 18.04 -2.17
C THR A 37 1.16 17.02 -1.98
N LYS A 38 0.36 17.15 -0.92
CA LYS A 38 -0.82 16.31 -0.67
C LYS A 38 -1.90 16.53 -1.73
N ASP A 39 -2.11 17.77 -2.17
CA ASP A 39 -3.08 18.09 -3.22
C ASP A 39 -2.64 17.51 -4.57
N ALA A 40 -1.35 17.67 -4.90
CA ALA A 40 -0.76 17.04 -6.07
C ALA A 40 -0.87 15.50 -6.01
N PHE A 41 -0.68 14.90 -4.83
CA PHE A 41 -0.82 13.45 -4.63
C PHE A 41 -2.26 12.97 -4.89
N ASN A 42 -3.26 13.69 -4.40
CA ASN A 42 -4.67 13.34 -4.61
C ASN A 42 -5.06 13.36 -6.09
N VAL A 43 -4.48 14.28 -6.87
CA VAL A 43 -4.66 14.32 -8.33
C VAL A 43 -3.92 13.16 -8.99
N TYR A 44 -2.63 12.97 -8.65
CA TYR A 44 -1.80 11.88 -9.16
C TYR A 44 -2.45 10.50 -8.97
N LYS A 45 -3.12 10.23 -7.84
CA LYS A 45 -3.75 8.93 -7.58
C LYS A 45 -4.81 8.55 -8.63
N ASN A 46 -5.39 9.54 -9.30
CA ASN A 46 -6.46 9.38 -10.28
C ASN A 46 -5.95 9.48 -11.72
N PHE A 47 -4.63 9.59 -11.93
CA PHE A 47 -4.05 9.58 -13.27
C PHE A 47 -4.31 8.25 -13.96
N ASP A 48 -4.69 8.34 -15.24
CA ASP A 48 -4.80 7.18 -16.10
C ASP A 48 -3.42 6.66 -16.54
N GLU A 49 -3.39 5.52 -17.24
CA GLU A 49 -2.13 4.93 -17.70
C GLU A 49 -1.32 5.87 -18.58
N PHE A 50 -1.97 6.63 -19.46
CA PHE A 50 -1.31 7.58 -20.36
C PHE A 50 -0.61 8.69 -19.56
N GLN A 51 -1.26 9.20 -18.51
CA GLN A 51 -0.70 10.19 -17.60
C GLN A 51 0.39 9.62 -16.66
N ILE A 52 0.45 8.29 -16.46
CA ILE A 52 1.48 7.63 -15.64
C ILE A 52 2.74 7.32 -16.47
N VAL A 53 2.61 7.11 -17.78
CA VAL A 53 3.74 6.77 -18.66
C VAL A 53 4.86 7.81 -18.54
N ASN A 54 6.07 7.34 -18.24
CA ASN A 54 7.27 8.17 -18.02
C ASN A 54 7.18 9.21 -16.89
N PHE A 55 6.16 9.17 -16.01
CA PHE A 55 5.98 10.14 -14.92
C PHE A 55 7.23 10.30 -14.05
N TRP A 56 7.83 9.17 -13.65
CA TRP A 56 9.03 9.15 -12.82
C TRP A 56 10.29 9.60 -13.53
N LYS A 57 10.31 9.60 -14.87
CA LYS A 57 11.44 10.09 -15.65
C LYS A 57 11.54 11.61 -15.52
N ASP A 58 10.42 12.31 -15.69
CA ASP A 58 10.38 13.78 -15.59
C ASP A 58 10.83 14.26 -14.20
N ILE A 59 10.40 13.56 -13.14
CA ILE A 59 10.83 13.86 -11.76
C ILE A 59 12.32 13.59 -11.59
N ALA A 60 12.80 12.46 -12.08
CA ALA A 60 14.20 12.07 -11.98
C ALA A 60 15.14 13.07 -12.67
N ASP A 61 14.75 13.55 -13.85
CA ASP A 61 15.50 14.56 -14.61
C ASP A 61 15.58 15.89 -13.85
N LEU A 62 14.47 16.34 -13.24
CA LEU A 62 14.43 17.56 -12.42
C LEU A 62 15.26 17.43 -11.13
N CYS A 63 15.29 16.24 -10.53
CA CYS A 63 16.01 15.98 -9.28
C CYS A 63 17.47 15.56 -9.49
N LYS A 64 17.91 15.32 -10.74
CA LYS A 64 19.19 14.68 -11.07
C LYS A 64 19.37 13.33 -10.36
N LEU A 65 18.30 12.54 -10.30
CA LEU A 65 18.28 11.21 -9.70
C LEU A 65 18.12 10.14 -10.79
N ASP A 66 18.47 8.90 -10.47
CA ASP A 66 18.03 7.77 -11.29
C ASP A 66 16.50 7.60 -11.23
N ARG A 67 15.89 7.18 -12.35
CA ARG A 67 14.44 6.98 -12.46
C ARG A 67 13.92 5.96 -11.44
N GLN A 68 14.60 4.82 -11.28
CA GLN A 68 14.18 3.82 -10.29
C GLN A 68 14.34 4.37 -8.87
N ARG A 69 15.37 5.18 -8.62
CA ARG A 69 15.57 5.83 -7.32
C ARG A 69 14.40 6.75 -6.98
N ALA A 70 13.98 7.63 -7.89
CA ALA A 70 12.82 8.51 -7.70
C ALA A 70 11.52 7.72 -7.44
N TYR A 71 11.25 6.69 -8.26
CA TYR A 71 10.09 5.82 -8.11
C TYR A 71 10.06 5.08 -6.77
N LYS A 72 11.18 4.43 -6.39
CA LYS A 72 11.26 3.65 -5.14
C LYS A 72 11.18 4.56 -3.91
N PHE A 73 11.83 5.73 -3.95
CA PHE A 73 11.70 6.72 -2.89
C PHE A 73 10.24 7.13 -2.69
N PHE A 74 9.55 7.47 -3.77
CA PHE A 74 8.13 7.80 -3.70
C PHE A 74 7.33 6.65 -3.09
N ARG A 75 7.39 5.47 -3.73
CA ARG A 75 6.54 4.32 -3.43
C ARG A 75 6.74 3.76 -2.02
N PHE A 76 7.96 3.74 -1.51
CA PHE A 76 8.26 3.04 -0.25
C PHE A 76 8.53 3.97 0.93
N THR A 77 8.89 5.23 0.67
CA THR A 77 9.27 6.18 1.71
C THR A 77 8.28 7.36 1.75
N TYR A 78 8.23 8.14 0.68
CA TYR A 78 7.58 9.45 0.69
C TYR A 78 6.06 9.40 0.71
N SER A 79 5.44 8.52 -0.09
CA SER A 79 3.99 8.51 -0.24
C SER A 79 3.26 8.08 1.03
N ARG A 80 3.93 7.38 1.95
CA ARG A 80 3.36 6.87 3.20
C ARG A 80 2.66 7.94 4.04
N GLN A 81 3.15 9.17 4.02
CA GLN A 81 2.57 10.28 4.79
C GLN A 81 1.18 10.71 4.29
N PHE A 82 0.79 10.32 3.07
CA PHE A 82 -0.51 10.67 2.50
C PHE A 82 -1.59 9.59 2.71
N TYR A 83 -1.20 8.41 3.19
CA TYR A 83 -2.12 7.32 3.46
C TYR A 83 -2.55 7.32 4.92
N THR A 84 -3.73 6.76 5.18
CA THR A 84 -4.20 6.49 6.53
C THR A 84 -3.23 5.54 7.23
N ASP A 85 -2.95 5.78 8.52
CA ASP A 85 -2.07 4.90 9.29
C ASP A 85 -2.66 3.48 9.38
N LEU A 86 -1.94 2.51 8.81
CA LEU A 86 -2.28 1.10 8.83
C LEU A 86 -2.47 0.57 10.26
N ASN A 87 -1.77 1.12 11.25
CA ASN A 87 -1.89 0.69 12.65
C ASN A 87 -3.32 0.81 13.18
N LEU A 88 -4.11 1.77 12.69
CA LEU A 88 -5.51 1.95 13.07
C LEU A 88 -6.41 0.78 12.64
N PHE A 89 -5.97 -0.01 11.67
CA PHE A 89 -6.74 -1.11 11.07
C PHE A 89 -6.12 -2.49 11.28
N LYS A 90 -4.88 -2.58 11.79
CA LYS A 90 -4.13 -3.84 11.93
C LYS A 90 -4.93 -4.96 12.59
N GLN A 91 -5.60 -4.68 13.70
CA GLN A 91 -6.38 -5.68 14.42
C GLN A 91 -7.60 -6.14 13.60
N LYS A 92 -8.32 -5.22 12.98
CA LYS A 92 -9.50 -5.53 12.15
C LYS A 92 -9.12 -6.34 10.91
N ILE A 93 -8.04 -5.94 10.24
CA ILE A 93 -7.50 -6.66 9.08
C ILE A 93 -7.02 -8.06 9.50
N GLU A 94 -6.31 -8.19 10.61
CA GLU A 94 -5.85 -9.50 11.09
C GLU A 94 -7.03 -10.44 11.36
N GLN A 95 -8.07 -9.96 12.05
CA GLN A 95 -9.28 -10.74 12.30
C GLN A 95 -9.95 -11.15 10.98
N SER A 96 -10.16 -10.19 10.06
CA SER A 96 -10.78 -10.46 8.75
C SER A 96 -9.97 -11.51 7.96
N VAL A 97 -8.63 -11.45 8.01
CA VAL A 97 -7.76 -12.45 7.39
C VAL A 97 -7.97 -13.83 8.02
N PHE A 98 -8.06 -13.92 9.34
CA PHE A 98 -8.27 -15.20 10.03
C PHE A 98 -9.65 -15.79 9.72
N ASP A 99 -10.70 -14.96 9.71
CA ASP A 99 -12.05 -15.39 9.38
C ASP A 99 -12.10 -15.96 7.97
N ILE A 100 -11.48 -15.30 6.99
CA ILE A 100 -11.37 -15.82 5.62
C ILE A 100 -10.60 -17.15 5.60
N LEU A 101 -9.50 -17.26 6.35
CA LEU A 101 -8.63 -18.45 6.34
C LEU A 101 -9.27 -19.68 6.99
N ILE A 102 -10.35 -19.55 7.76
CA ILE A 102 -11.14 -20.69 8.23
C ILE A 102 -11.66 -21.52 7.03
N GLU A 103 -11.99 -20.86 5.91
CA GLU A 103 -12.42 -21.51 4.66
C GLU A 103 -11.27 -22.23 3.92
N TYR A 104 -10.01 -22.00 4.31
CA TYR A 104 -8.81 -22.52 3.64
C TYR A 104 -8.01 -23.43 4.59
N PRO A 105 -8.43 -24.71 4.76
CA PRO A 105 -7.83 -25.62 5.72
C PRO A 105 -6.33 -25.88 5.44
N GLU A 106 -5.90 -25.77 4.19
CA GLU A 106 -4.50 -25.93 3.79
C GLU A 106 -3.99 -24.69 3.09
N LYS A 107 -2.68 -24.43 3.25
CA LYS A 107 -2.02 -23.33 2.56
C LYS A 107 -1.53 -23.81 1.20
N ASP A 108 -2.11 -23.27 0.14
CA ASP A 108 -1.62 -23.45 -1.23
C ASP A 108 -0.93 -22.18 -1.76
N SER A 109 -0.45 -22.24 -3.01
CA SER A 109 0.22 -21.12 -3.67
C SER A 109 -0.70 -19.93 -3.97
N THR A 110 -2.02 -20.11 -3.94
CA THR A 110 -3.02 -19.09 -4.30
C THR A 110 -3.71 -18.45 -3.10
N THR A 111 -3.64 -19.09 -1.93
CA THR A 111 -4.35 -18.72 -0.71
C THR A 111 -4.15 -17.25 -0.36
N HIS A 112 -2.89 -16.79 -0.38
CA HIS A 112 -2.58 -15.38 -0.12
C HIS A 112 -3.27 -14.44 -1.11
N LEU A 113 -3.25 -14.75 -2.41
CA LEU A 113 -3.84 -13.89 -3.44
C LEU A 113 -5.37 -13.78 -3.26
N ASN A 114 -6.02 -14.88 -2.89
CA ASN A 114 -7.47 -14.90 -2.66
C ASN A 114 -7.85 -14.09 -1.41
N VAL A 115 -7.11 -14.26 -0.31
CA VAL A 115 -7.28 -13.45 0.91
C VAL A 115 -7.03 -11.98 0.62
N TRP A 116 -5.93 -11.66 -0.08
CA TRP A 116 -5.55 -10.28 -0.42
C TRP A 116 -6.65 -9.57 -1.20
N LYS A 117 -7.22 -10.22 -2.23
CA LYS A 117 -8.29 -9.63 -3.04
C LYS A 117 -9.51 -9.25 -2.20
N ARG A 118 -9.95 -10.13 -1.29
CA ARG A 118 -11.09 -9.87 -0.39
C ARG A 118 -10.79 -8.74 0.58
N ILE A 119 -9.64 -8.80 1.28
CA ILE A 119 -9.22 -7.72 2.19
C ILE A 119 -9.07 -6.39 1.45
N TRP A 120 -8.51 -6.37 0.25
CA TRP A 120 -8.39 -5.11 -0.48
C TRP A 120 -9.75 -4.55 -0.88
N GLN A 121 -10.73 -5.38 -1.27
CA GLN A 121 -12.10 -4.94 -1.55
C GLN A 121 -12.79 -4.33 -0.33
N ASP A 122 -12.59 -4.89 0.87
CA ASP A 122 -13.21 -4.35 2.08
C ASP A 122 -12.55 -3.04 2.53
N TYR A 123 -11.25 -2.88 2.26
CA TYR A 123 -10.47 -1.79 2.83
C TYR A 123 -9.98 -0.72 1.83
N TYR A 124 -10.23 -0.84 0.52
CA TYR A 124 -9.70 0.10 -0.48
C TYR A 124 -10.11 1.56 -0.23
N ASN A 125 -11.34 1.76 0.28
CA ASN A 125 -11.90 3.09 0.54
C ASN A 125 -11.27 3.80 1.75
N PHE A 126 -10.53 3.11 2.63
CA PHE A 126 -9.92 3.73 3.80
C PHE A 126 -8.60 4.46 3.48
N GLY A 127 -8.18 4.49 2.21
CA GLY A 127 -6.95 5.18 1.81
C GLY A 127 -5.71 4.56 2.44
N LEU A 128 -5.67 3.24 2.58
CA LEU A 128 -4.50 2.51 3.06
C LEU A 128 -3.45 2.36 1.95
N HIS A 129 -2.19 2.24 2.33
CA HIS A 129 -1.11 2.04 1.36
C HIS A 129 -1.11 0.60 0.83
N TYR A 130 -1.42 0.40 -0.46
CA TYR A 130 -1.55 -0.91 -1.10
C TYR A 130 -0.45 -1.92 -0.70
N ASP A 131 0.83 -1.61 -0.96
CA ASP A 131 1.93 -2.56 -0.70
C ASP A 131 2.15 -2.86 0.80
N ALA A 132 1.94 -1.86 1.65
CA ALA A 132 2.11 -2.04 3.09
C ALA A 132 0.99 -2.93 3.64
N THR A 133 -0.23 -2.75 3.14
CA THR A 133 -1.38 -3.60 3.47
C THR A 133 -1.21 -5.01 2.91
N ASP A 134 -0.76 -5.19 1.66
CA ASP A 134 -0.46 -6.51 1.07
C ASP A 134 0.58 -7.25 1.92
N GLN A 135 1.69 -6.58 2.24
CA GLN A 135 2.73 -7.18 3.08
C GLN A 135 2.22 -7.55 4.48
N TYR A 136 1.35 -6.71 5.07
CA TYR A 136 0.72 -7.03 6.35
C TYR A 136 -0.19 -8.26 6.24
N VAL A 137 -1.02 -8.35 5.20
CA VAL A 137 -1.88 -9.50 4.93
C VAL A 137 -1.04 -10.78 4.74
N ARG A 138 0.05 -10.74 3.96
CA ARG A 138 1.02 -11.88 3.86
C ARG A 138 1.49 -12.35 5.22
N ASN A 139 1.83 -11.40 6.11
CA ASN A 139 2.31 -11.71 7.44
C ASN A 139 1.20 -12.34 8.30
N CYS A 140 -0.04 -11.84 8.24
CA CYS A 140 -1.19 -12.44 8.91
C CYS A 140 -1.47 -13.87 8.41
N VAL A 141 -1.46 -14.10 7.09
CA VAL A 141 -1.62 -15.44 6.51
C VAL A 141 -0.53 -16.40 7.01
N ASN A 142 0.73 -15.96 7.00
CA ASN A 142 1.83 -16.77 7.52
C ASN A 142 1.69 -17.05 9.03
N LYS A 143 1.22 -16.06 9.81
CA LYS A 143 0.96 -16.19 11.25
C LYS A 143 -0.12 -17.24 11.52
N TYR A 144 -1.22 -17.22 10.77
CA TYR A 144 -2.31 -18.19 10.88
C TYR A 144 -1.82 -19.63 10.69
N TYR A 145 -1.18 -19.92 9.55
CA TYR A 145 -0.71 -21.28 9.27
C TYR A 145 0.45 -21.71 10.18
N LYS A 146 1.25 -20.78 10.69
CA LYS A 146 2.25 -21.10 11.72
C LYS A 146 1.58 -21.53 13.03
N LYS A 147 0.53 -20.85 13.48
CA LYS A 147 -0.25 -21.25 14.65
C LYS A 147 -0.88 -22.64 14.45
N LYS A 148 -1.51 -22.87 13.29
CA LYS A 148 -2.11 -24.17 12.95
C LYS A 148 -1.10 -25.32 12.95
N LYS A 149 0.12 -25.09 12.43
CA LYS A 149 1.21 -26.09 12.40
C LYS A 149 1.82 -26.40 13.78
N VAL A 150 1.83 -25.42 14.69
CA VAL A 150 2.38 -25.58 16.05
C VAL A 150 1.41 -26.34 16.96
N GLY A 151 0.17 -26.56 16.53
CA GLY A 151 -0.82 -27.34 17.25
C GLY A 151 -1.50 -26.52 18.33
N ASP A 152 -2.58 -25.84 17.96
CA ASP A 152 -3.70 -25.72 18.89
C ASP A 152 -4.39 -27.09 18.95
N ASN A 153 -4.00 -27.85 19.97
CA ASN A 153 -4.88 -28.82 20.64
C ASN A 153 -5.97 -28.10 21.47
N HIS A 154 -6.36 -26.86 21.14
CA HIS A 154 -7.24 -26.08 22.02
C HIS A 154 -8.27 -25.16 21.36
N ILE A 155 -8.47 -25.20 20.04
CA ILE A 155 -9.55 -24.41 19.45
C ILE A 155 -10.38 -25.30 18.52
N VAL A 156 -11.67 -25.41 18.87
CA VAL A 156 -12.79 -26.12 18.22
C VAL A 156 -13.10 -27.55 18.73
N GLN A 157 -13.48 -27.67 20.01
CA GLN A 157 -14.55 -28.58 20.48
C GLN A 157 -15.26 -27.94 21.68
N ASP A 158 -16.08 -26.92 21.44
CA ASP A 158 -17.12 -26.48 22.39
C ASP A 158 -18.32 -26.07 21.56
N GLU A 159 -18.97 -27.07 20.94
CA GLU A 159 -20.37 -27.02 20.51
C GLU A 159 -20.74 -28.43 20.03
N GLN A 160 -20.95 -29.35 20.97
CA GLN A 160 -21.86 -30.49 20.87
C GLN A 160 -21.86 -31.30 22.18
N GLN A 161 -22.65 -30.84 23.16
CA GLN A 161 -23.34 -31.75 24.07
C GLN A 161 -24.81 -31.34 24.11
N ILE A 162 -25.57 -31.96 23.20
CA ILE A 162 -27.00 -32.21 23.38
C ILE A 162 -27.06 -33.59 24.05
N VAL A 163 -27.42 -33.62 25.34
CA VAL A 163 -28.29 -34.65 25.95
C VAL A 163 -29.18 -33.95 26.95
#